data_AF-A0AB35IKD7-F1
#
_entry.id   AF-A0AB35IKD7-F1
#
_cell.length_a   1.000
_cell.length_b   1.000
_cell.length_c   1.000
_cell.angle_alpha   90.00
_cell.angle_beta   90.00
_cell.angle_gamma   90.00
#
_symmetry.space_group_name_H-M   'P 1'
#
loop_
_entity.id
_entity.type
_entity.pdbx_description
1 polymer ?
#
loop_
_entity_poly.entity_id
_entity_poly.type
_entity_poly.pdbx_seq_one_letter_code
_entity_poly.pdbx_strand_id
1 'polypeptide(L)'
;MSDLIKRLFRSVSAAVVEKTISTTALKYTLSKIKDKFALKSEAVKNIAANGRSITVTKADGTSSTFQTQDTVYVHPSMHSASIIEQDGTHRFVTDAEKTLWNNKLNASLKGVANGVASLDANGMVPSSQLPSYVDDVLEYTNKAGFPSTGETGKIYIDKTTNITYRWGGTAYVEISPSLALGETSSTAYSGDKGKSTTDKVNAIIAGTTKVPKATNADTVNGLTVKTAVPANAKFTDTVYTHPSNSSSYTSGLYKITVDKYGHVISAVAVQKADITNLGIPGSVITSASEIKLASGKTVETAINEILSVLEKAVFYDDSVG
;
A
#
# COMPACT_ATOMS: atom_id res chain seq x y z
N MET A 1 179.01 -65.23 -61.42
CA MET A 1 178.75 -65.07 -59.97
C MET A 1 177.78 -63.89 -59.82
N SER A 2 176.67 -64.03 -59.06
CA SER A 2 175.73 -62.94 -58.68
C SER A 2 174.39 -62.71 -59.44
N ASP A 3 173.58 -63.74 -59.70
CA ASP A 3 172.11 -63.50 -59.83
C ASP A 3 171.25 -64.70 -59.42
N LEU A 4 171.86 -65.90 -59.39
CA LEU A 4 171.43 -67.02 -58.55
C LEU A 4 171.24 -66.62 -57.07
N ILE A 5 171.87 -65.52 -56.62
CA ILE A 5 171.73 -64.95 -55.27
C ILE A 5 170.59 -63.91 -55.18
N LYS A 6 170.21 -63.23 -56.28
CA LYS A 6 169.04 -62.32 -56.25
C LYS A 6 167.71 -63.07 -56.26
N ARG A 7 167.68 -64.31 -56.77
CA ARG A 7 166.55 -65.24 -56.59
C ARG A 7 166.37 -65.70 -55.14
N LEU A 8 167.39 -65.52 -54.30
CA LEU A 8 167.36 -65.91 -52.87
C LEU A 8 166.76 -64.82 -51.96
N PHE A 9 166.49 -63.59 -52.44
CA PHE A 9 166.14 -62.45 -51.56
C PHE A 9 164.76 -61.80 -51.79
N ARG A 10 163.89 -62.33 -52.66
CA ARG A 10 162.50 -61.83 -52.80
C ARG A 10 161.42 -62.86 -52.39
N SER A 11 161.81 -63.90 -51.69
CA SER A 11 160.91 -64.82 -50.95
C SER A 11 160.46 -64.27 -49.59
N VAL A 12 160.78 -63.01 -49.24
CA VAL A 12 160.59 -62.48 -47.87
C VAL A 12 159.38 -61.53 -47.73
N SER A 13 158.55 -61.30 -48.77
CA SER A 13 157.42 -60.35 -48.67
C SER A 13 156.01 -60.97 -48.51
N ALA A 14 155.85 -62.30 -48.51
CA ALA A 14 154.53 -62.90 -48.34
C ALA A 14 154.07 -62.97 -46.85
N ALA A 15 155.00 -63.09 -45.90
CA ALA A 15 154.68 -63.22 -44.47
C ALA A 15 154.26 -61.90 -43.79
N VAL A 16 154.45 -60.75 -44.45
CA VAL A 16 154.07 -59.43 -43.90
C VAL A 16 152.64 -59.04 -44.29
N VAL A 17 152.01 -59.72 -45.26
CA VAL A 17 150.70 -59.33 -45.80
C VAL A 17 149.51 -59.91 -45.01
N GLU A 18 149.66 -61.05 -44.31
CA GLU A 18 148.51 -61.69 -43.65
C GLU A 18 148.18 -61.17 -42.23
N LYS A 19 149.13 -60.56 -41.50
CA LYS A 19 148.91 -60.22 -40.07
C LYS A 19 148.16 -58.90 -39.83
N THR A 20 148.14 -57.99 -40.81
CA THR A 20 147.52 -56.64 -40.65
C THR A 20 146.05 -56.60 -41.08
N ILE A 21 145.55 -57.62 -41.79
CA ILE A 21 144.17 -57.64 -42.32
C ILE A 21 143.13 -58.05 -41.26
N SER A 22 143.52 -58.56 -40.07
CA SER A 22 142.60 -59.30 -39.18
C SER A 22 141.89 -58.54 -38.05
N THR A 23 142.22 -57.31 -37.67
CA THR A 23 141.64 -56.68 -36.44
C THR A 23 140.76 -55.46 -36.68
N THR A 24 141.13 -54.58 -37.62
CA THR A 24 140.34 -53.37 -37.94
C THR A 24 139.07 -53.72 -38.71
N ALA A 25 139.16 -54.67 -39.64
CA ALA A 25 138.00 -55.16 -40.39
C ALA A 25 136.98 -55.86 -39.46
N LEU A 26 137.44 -56.68 -38.51
CA LEU A 26 136.55 -57.36 -37.55
C LEU A 26 135.81 -56.37 -36.63
N LYS A 27 136.50 -55.33 -36.13
CA LYS A 27 135.89 -54.28 -35.27
C LYS A 27 134.86 -53.45 -36.03
N TYR A 28 135.16 -53.08 -37.28
CA TYR A 28 134.23 -52.35 -38.14
C TYR A 28 132.96 -53.18 -38.42
N THR A 29 133.15 -54.47 -38.75
CA THR A 29 132.03 -55.39 -38.99
C THR A 29 131.21 -55.63 -37.73
N LEU A 30 131.84 -55.79 -36.56
CA LEU A 30 131.13 -55.95 -35.28
C LEU A 30 130.33 -54.71 -34.89
N SER A 31 130.86 -53.51 -35.11
CA SER A 31 130.13 -52.25 -34.87
C SER A 31 128.92 -52.14 -35.80
N LYS A 32 129.12 -52.40 -37.10
CA LYS A 32 128.03 -52.44 -38.09
C LYS A 32 126.96 -53.47 -37.75
N ILE A 33 127.34 -54.63 -37.21
CA ILE A 33 126.40 -55.66 -36.78
C ILE A 33 125.60 -55.20 -35.55
N LYS A 34 126.25 -54.62 -34.53
CA LYS A 34 125.57 -54.08 -33.34
C LYS A 34 124.57 -52.98 -33.69
N ASP A 35 124.97 -52.03 -34.53
CA ASP A 35 124.09 -50.95 -34.98
C ASP A 35 122.91 -51.51 -35.79
N LYS A 36 123.14 -52.53 -36.62
CA LYS A 36 122.10 -53.15 -37.46
C LYS A 36 121.11 -54.02 -36.66
N PHE A 37 121.52 -54.61 -35.54
CA PHE A 37 120.63 -55.31 -34.61
C PHE A 37 119.86 -54.35 -33.70
N ALA A 38 120.41 -53.17 -33.38
CA ALA A 38 119.72 -52.15 -32.58
C ALA A 38 118.67 -51.37 -33.39
N LEU A 39 118.84 -51.20 -34.70
CA LEU A 39 118.04 -50.30 -35.55
C LEU A 39 116.82 -50.95 -36.24
N LYS A 40 116.40 -52.17 -35.88
CA LYS A 40 115.29 -52.87 -36.55
C LYS A 40 114.27 -53.53 -35.62
N SER A 41 114.29 -53.20 -34.34
CA SER A 41 113.37 -53.80 -33.39
C SER A 41 112.06 -53.01 -33.35
N GLU A 42 110.96 -53.65 -33.75
CA GLU A 42 109.59 -53.16 -33.49
C GLU A 42 109.21 -53.25 -32.00
N ALA A 43 110.14 -53.68 -31.13
CA ALA A 43 109.90 -53.70 -29.70
C ALA A 43 109.76 -52.28 -29.16
N VAL A 44 108.75 -52.10 -28.33
CA VAL A 44 108.49 -50.85 -27.64
C VAL A 44 109.54 -50.66 -26.56
N LYS A 45 110.19 -49.49 -26.58
CA LYS A 45 111.18 -49.10 -25.58
C LYS A 45 110.51 -48.38 -24.41
N ASN A 46 109.50 -47.56 -24.70
CA ASN A 46 108.77 -46.81 -23.68
C ASN A 46 107.33 -46.54 -24.12
N ILE A 47 106.41 -46.52 -23.17
CA ILE A 47 105.05 -46.00 -23.35
C ILE A 47 104.84 -44.96 -22.26
N ALA A 48 104.61 -43.71 -22.67
CA ALA A 48 104.33 -42.63 -21.77
C ALA A 48 102.93 -42.10 -22.04
N ALA A 49 102.09 -42.07 -21.01
CA ALA A 49 100.82 -41.36 -21.05
C ALA A 49 101.01 -39.95 -20.51
N ASN A 50 100.51 -38.97 -21.24
CA ASN A 50 100.40 -37.59 -20.79
C ASN A 50 99.00 -37.08 -21.14
N GLY A 51 98.12 -37.03 -20.12
CA GLY A 51 96.71 -36.70 -20.31
C GLY A 51 95.99 -37.71 -21.21
N ARG A 52 95.23 -37.21 -22.19
CA ARG A 52 94.58 -38.03 -23.22
C ARG A 52 95.54 -38.48 -24.32
N SER A 53 96.82 -38.15 -24.23
CA SER A 53 97.81 -38.55 -25.21
C SER A 53 98.62 -39.73 -24.69
N ILE A 54 98.68 -40.81 -25.46
CA ILE A 54 99.60 -41.92 -25.20
C ILE A 54 100.67 -41.89 -26.28
N THR A 55 101.92 -41.67 -25.88
CA THR A 55 103.07 -41.68 -26.77
C THR A 55 103.83 -42.99 -26.59
N VAL A 56 103.99 -43.74 -27.69
CA VAL A 56 104.75 -44.98 -27.75
C VAL A 56 106.07 -44.68 -28.46
N THR A 57 107.19 -44.95 -27.79
CA THR A 57 108.54 -44.82 -28.35
C THR A 57 109.10 -46.21 -28.61
N LYS A 58 109.53 -46.48 -29.85
CA LYS A 58 110.16 -47.72 -30.27
C LYS A 58 111.64 -47.77 -29.88
N ALA A 59 112.23 -48.96 -29.93
CA ALA A 59 113.65 -49.17 -29.63
C ALA A 59 114.61 -48.43 -30.58
N ASP A 60 114.18 -48.15 -31.82
CA ASP A 60 114.90 -47.33 -32.80
C ASP A 60 114.85 -45.81 -32.52
N GLY A 61 114.09 -45.39 -31.49
CA GLY A 61 113.95 -43.99 -31.07
C GLY A 61 112.79 -43.24 -31.71
N THR A 62 112.09 -43.82 -32.68
CA THR A 62 110.89 -43.21 -33.27
C THR A 62 109.73 -43.24 -32.28
N SER A 63 108.91 -42.19 -32.26
CA SER A 63 107.74 -42.10 -31.38
C SER A 63 106.46 -41.83 -32.16
N SER A 64 105.34 -42.35 -31.66
CA SER A 64 104.00 -42.09 -32.19
C SER A 64 103.06 -41.76 -31.04
N THR A 65 102.23 -40.74 -31.22
CA THR A 65 101.29 -40.26 -30.18
C THR A 65 99.85 -40.51 -30.63
N PHE A 66 99.03 -41.06 -29.73
CA PHE A 66 97.61 -41.32 -29.93
C PHE A 66 96.80 -40.48 -28.96
N GLN A 67 95.79 -39.76 -29.46
CA GLN A 67 94.79 -39.10 -28.60
C GLN A 67 93.68 -40.10 -28.28
N THR A 68 93.40 -40.33 -27.00
CA THR A 68 92.23 -41.06 -26.54
C THR A 68 91.05 -40.09 -26.59
N GLN A 69 90.08 -40.35 -27.47
CA GLN A 69 88.80 -39.67 -27.40
C GLN A 69 87.96 -40.33 -26.31
N ASP A 70 87.41 -39.50 -25.44
CA ASP A 70 86.37 -39.90 -24.49
C ASP A 70 85.03 -39.69 -25.20
N THR A 71 84.49 -40.76 -25.77
CA THR A 71 83.12 -40.83 -26.27
C THR A 71 82.26 -41.32 -25.11
N VAL A 72 81.14 -40.71 -24.76
CA VAL A 72 79.85 -40.84 -25.46
C VAL A 72 78.92 -39.75 -24.91
N TYR A 73 78.40 -38.86 -25.77
CA TYR A 73 77.28 -38.00 -25.37
C TYR A 73 75.99 -38.83 -25.35
N VAL A 74 75.49 -39.14 -24.15
CA VAL A 74 74.17 -39.75 -23.97
C VAL A 74 73.19 -38.63 -23.67
N HIS A 75 72.32 -38.33 -24.63
CA HIS A 75 71.26 -37.35 -24.40
C HIS A 75 70.33 -37.88 -23.30
N PRO A 76 69.97 -37.05 -22.30
CA PRO A 76 69.09 -37.50 -21.24
C PRO A 76 67.72 -37.86 -21.81
N SER A 77 67.05 -38.83 -21.22
CA SER A 77 65.69 -39.22 -21.63
C SER A 77 64.66 -38.11 -21.34
N MET A 78 64.97 -37.19 -20.43
CA MET A 78 64.14 -36.03 -20.10
C MET A 78 65.00 -34.81 -19.79
N HIS A 79 64.45 -33.65 -20.14
CA HIS A 79 64.98 -32.35 -19.75
C HIS A 79 64.08 -31.72 -18.70
N SER A 80 64.66 -31.00 -17.73
CA SER A 80 63.87 -30.18 -16.81
C SER A 80 63.24 -29.02 -17.58
N ALA A 81 61.97 -28.72 -17.32
CA ALA A 81 61.28 -27.60 -17.98
C ALA A 81 62.02 -26.25 -17.80
N SER A 82 62.81 -26.12 -16.73
CA SER A 82 63.60 -24.93 -16.42
C SER A 82 64.76 -24.65 -17.37
N ILE A 83 65.18 -25.63 -18.18
CA ILE A 83 66.28 -25.43 -19.14
C ILE A 83 65.79 -24.87 -20.48
N ILE A 84 64.47 -24.81 -20.68
CA ILE A 84 63.84 -24.36 -21.91
C ILE A 84 63.50 -22.88 -21.75
N GLU A 85 64.21 -22.02 -22.46
CA GLU A 85 63.85 -20.60 -22.55
C GLU A 85 62.57 -20.46 -23.38
N GLN A 86 61.55 -19.85 -22.79
CA GLN A 86 60.28 -19.61 -23.47
C GLN A 86 60.36 -18.36 -24.35
N ASP A 87 59.84 -18.44 -25.57
CA ASP A 87 59.57 -17.26 -26.39
C ASP A 87 58.12 -17.21 -26.88
N GLY A 88 57.68 -16.03 -27.32
CA GLY A 88 56.28 -15.80 -27.71
C GLY A 88 55.76 -16.69 -28.86
N THR A 89 56.64 -17.23 -29.70
CA THR A 89 56.33 -18.14 -30.83
C THR A 89 56.44 -19.63 -30.47
N HIS A 90 57.20 -19.98 -29.43
CA HIS A 90 57.43 -21.36 -29.00
C HIS A 90 56.71 -21.71 -27.69
N ARG A 91 55.91 -20.79 -27.13
CA ARG A 91 55.02 -21.08 -26.02
C ARG A 91 53.80 -21.86 -26.49
N PHE A 92 53.48 -22.92 -25.76
CA PHE A 92 52.31 -23.76 -26.02
C PHE A 92 50.97 -23.01 -25.91
N VAL A 93 50.94 -21.86 -25.24
CA VAL A 93 49.75 -21.03 -25.03
C VAL A 93 50.17 -19.58 -25.00
N THR A 94 49.46 -18.74 -25.73
CA THR A 94 49.69 -17.31 -25.75
C THR A 94 49.17 -16.66 -24.48
N ASP A 95 49.69 -15.47 -24.16
CA ASP A 95 49.17 -14.70 -23.02
C ASP A 95 47.76 -14.18 -23.27
N ALA A 96 47.36 -13.97 -24.53
CA ALA A 96 46.00 -13.59 -24.89
C ALA A 96 44.99 -14.70 -24.56
N GLU A 97 45.35 -15.96 -24.81
CA GLU A 97 44.51 -17.12 -24.49
C GLU A 97 44.36 -17.30 -22.98
N LYS A 98 45.45 -17.19 -22.23
CA LYS A 98 45.42 -17.23 -20.75
C LYS A 98 44.57 -16.11 -20.17
N THR A 99 44.71 -14.92 -20.74
CA THR A 99 43.92 -13.74 -20.35
C THR A 99 42.44 -13.96 -20.61
N LEU A 100 42.08 -14.55 -21.76
CA LEU A 100 40.69 -14.90 -22.06
C LEU A 100 40.13 -15.96 -21.09
N TRP A 101 40.95 -16.93 -20.69
CA TRP A 101 40.52 -18.00 -19.78
C TRP A 101 40.29 -17.51 -18.35
N ASN A 102 41.14 -16.61 -17.87
CA ASN A 102 40.99 -16.03 -16.54
C ASN A 102 39.80 -15.05 -16.44
N ASN A 103 39.35 -14.48 -17.57
CA ASN A 103 38.33 -13.43 -17.57
C ASN A 103 36.88 -13.93 -17.71
N LYS A 104 36.64 -15.24 -17.77
CA LYS A 104 35.38 -15.77 -18.30
C LYS A 104 34.21 -15.93 -17.34
N LEU A 105 34.30 -15.48 -16.09
CA LEU A 105 33.38 -15.83 -15.00
C LEU A 105 33.44 -17.35 -14.71
N ASN A 106 33.52 -17.72 -13.43
CA ASN A 106 33.29 -19.11 -13.05
C ASN A 106 31.79 -19.40 -13.22
N ALA A 107 31.41 -19.95 -14.38
CA ALA A 107 30.03 -20.25 -14.73
C ALA A 107 29.31 -21.10 -13.66
N SER A 108 30.05 -21.91 -12.90
CA SER A 108 29.54 -22.75 -11.81
C SER A 108 28.99 -21.93 -10.63
N LEU A 109 29.43 -20.68 -10.49
CA LEU A 109 28.91 -19.78 -9.47
C LEU A 109 27.72 -18.98 -9.99
N LYS A 110 27.41 -18.99 -11.29
CA LYS A 110 26.33 -18.16 -11.84
C LYS A 110 24.97 -18.79 -11.57
N GLY A 111 24.09 -18.06 -10.89
CA GLY A 111 22.70 -18.48 -10.66
C GLY A 111 22.49 -19.46 -9.51
N VAL A 112 23.54 -19.82 -8.76
CA VAL A 112 23.48 -20.81 -7.67
C VAL A 112 23.48 -20.17 -6.30
N ALA A 113 23.00 -20.91 -5.29
CA ALA A 113 23.08 -20.49 -3.90
C ALA A 113 24.53 -20.25 -3.48
N ASN A 114 24.77 -19.16 -2.75
CA ASN A 114 26.12 -18.70 -2.38
C ASN A 114 27.04 -18.36 -3.57
N GLY A 115 26.48 -18.21 -4.78
CA GLY A 115 27.20 -17.81 -5.99
C GLY A 115 26.96 -16.35 -6.36
N VAL A 116 27.02 -16.06 -7.67
CA VAL A 116 26.75 -14.75 -8.27
C VAL A 116 25.39 -14.75 -8.97
N ALA A 117 24.74 -13.60 -8.99
CA ALA A 117 23.47 -13.43 -9.71
C ALA A 117 23.63 -13.68 -11.21
N SER A 118 22.59 -14.23 -11.84
CA SER A 118 22.49 -14.34 -13.28
C SER A 118 21.75 -13.12 -13.84
N LEU A 119 21.88 -12.87 -15.14
CA LEU A 119 21.13 -11.84 -15.85
C LEU A 119 20.22 -12.52 -16.88
N ASP A 120 19.02 -11.98 -17.05
CA ASP A 120 18.05 -12.37 -18.05
C ASP A 120 18.38 -11.78 -19.44
N ALA A 121 17.49 -11.99 -20.41
CA ALA A 121 17.67 -11.52 -21.79
C ALA A 121 17.76 -9.99 -21.92
N ASN A 122 17.28 -9.26 -20.92
CA ASN A 122 17.33 -7.80 -20.86
C ASN A 122 18.55 -7.30 -20.06
N GLY A 123 19.40 -8.20 -19.57
CA GLY A 123 20.54 -7.85 -18.73
C GLY A 123 20.15 -7.53 -17.28
N MET A 124 18.98 -7.99 -16.81
CA MET A 124 18.46 -7.75 -15.47
C MET A 124 18.55 -9.01 -14.60
N VAL A 125 18.70 -8.86 -13.28
CA VAL A 125 18.63 -10.00 -12.36
C VAL A 125 17.18 -10.52 -12.31
N PRO A 126 16.92 -11.80 -12.62
CA PRO A 126 15.57 -12.37 -12.54
C PRO A 126 14.98 -12.22 -11.13
N SER A 127 13.68 -11.92 -11.03
CA SER A 127 12.99 -11.79 -9.72
C SER A 127 13.07 -13.05 -8.86
N SER A 128 13.24 -14.23 -9.46
CA SER A 128 13.47 -15.49 -8.76
C SER A 128 14.77 -15.55 -7.97
N GLN A 129 15.74 -14.68 -8.27
CA GLN A 129 16.99 -14.53 -7.51
C GLN A 129 16.93 -13.40 -6.48
N LEU A 130 15.80 -12.70 -6.38
CA LEU A 130 15.58 -11.63 -5.42
C LEU A 130 14.83 -12.17 -4.20
N PRO A 131 15.14 -11.68 -2.99
CA PRO A 131 14.31 -11.94 -1.83
C PRO A 131 12.85 -11.51 -2.07
N SER A 132 11.89 -12.21 -1.47
CA SER A 132 10.46 -12.00 -1.73
C SER A 132 10.00 -10.54 -1.53
N TYR A 133 10.66 -9.80 -0.64
CA TYR A 133 10.39 -8.40 -0.28
C TYR A 133 10.83 -7.35 -1.31
N VAL A 134 11.55 -7.75 -2.36
CA VAL A 134 12.09 -6.82 -3.39
C VAL A 134 11.12 -6.70 -4.58
N ASP A 135 10.09 -7.54 -4.63
CA ASP A 135 9.10 -7.55 -5.72
C ASP A 135 7.68 -7.51 -5.15
N ASP A 136 7.45 -6.68 -4.13
CA ASP A 136 6.17 -6.68 -3.39
C ASP A 136 5.01 -6.08 -4.19
N VAL A 137 5.28 -5.36 -5.29
CA VAL A 137 4.25 -4.68 -6.09
C VAL A 137 4.39 -5.06 -7.55
N LEU A 138 3.41 -5.81 -8.06
CA LEU A 138 3.30 -6.24 -9.44
C LEU A 138 2.19 -5.48 -10.15
N GLU A 139 2.51 -4.77 -11.22
CA GLU A 139 1.54 -4.04 -12.03
C GLU A 139 1.18 -4.78 -13.31
N TYR A 140 -0.12 -4.91 -13.60
CA TYR A 140 -0.62 -5.50 -14.84
C TYR A 140 -1.59 -4.55 -15.53
N THR A 141 -1.75 -4.70 -16.84
CA THR A 141 -2.70 -3.88 -17.62
C THR A 141 -4.10 -3.90 -17.02
N ASN A 142 -4.57 -5.08 -16.60
CA ASN A 142 -5.83 -5.27 -15.89
C ASN A 142 -5.82 -6.56 -15.05
N LYS A 143 -6.83 -6.76 -14.20
CA LYS A 143 -6.98 -7.96 -13.35
C LYS A 143 -7.02 -9.28 -14.12
N ALA A 144 -7.46 -9.30 -15.38
CA ALA A 144 -7.45 -10.52 -16.19
C ALA A 144 -6.03 -10.94 -16.61
N GLY A 145 -5.06 -10.02 -16.57
CA GLY A 145 -3.65 -10.30 -16.77
C GLY A 145 -2.91 -10.82 -15.53
N PHE A 146 -3.57 -10.90 -14.37
CA PHE A 146 -2.94 -11.46 -13.18
C PHE A 146 -2.68 -12.96 -13.36
N PRO A 147 -1.63 -13.52 -12.72
CA PRO A 147 -1.42 -14.95 -12.65
C PRO A 147 -2.67 -15.70 -12.17
N SER A 148 -2.87 -16.94 -12.60
CA SER A 148 -4.02 -17.74 -12.12
C SER A 148 -3.95 -18.03 -10.62
N THR A 149 -2.73 -18.11 -10.07
CA THR A 149 -2.44 -18.22 -8.64
C THR A 149 -1.48 -17.10 -8.26
N GLY A 150 -1.89 -16.24 -7.33
CA GLY A 150 -1.02 -15.20 -6.78
C GLY A 150 -0.03 -15.76 -5.76
N GLU A 151 0.98 -14.98 -5.45
CA GLU A 151 1.97 -15.25 -4.43
C GLU A 151 1.59 -14.55 -3.13
N THR A 152 1.72 -15.25 -2.00
CA THR A 152 1.46 -14.67 -0.68
C THR A 152 2.45 -13.53 -0.40
N GLY A 153 1.94 -12.39 0.09
CA GLY A 153 2.75 -11.22 0.41
C GLY A 153 2.93 -10.23 -0.75
N LYS A 154 2.50 -10.58 -1.97
CA LYS A 154 2.54 -9.68 -3.13
C LYS A 154 1.29 -8.81 -3.21
N ILE A 155 1.50 -7.60 -3.67
CA ILE A 155 0.50 -6.61 -4.05
C ILE A 155 0.38 -6.60 -5.57
N TYR A 156 -0.85 -6.62 -6.07
CA TYR A 156 -1.16 -6.64 -7.49
C TYR A 156 -1.96 -5.40 -7.85
N ILE A 157 -1.51 -4.63 -8.83
CA ILE A 157 -2.18 -3.41 -9.28
C ILE A 157 -2.78 -3.63 -10.66
N ASP A 158 -4.09 -3.39 -10.77
CA ASP A 158 -4.78 -3.26 -12.06
C ASP A 158 -4.64 -1.81 -12.53
N LYS A 159 -3.84 -1.57 -13.59
CA LYS A 159 -3.60 -0.21 -14.11
C LYS A 159 -4.80 0.42 -14.81
N THR A 160 -5.76 -0.39 -15.27
CA THR A 160 -6.97 0.12 -15.92
C THR A 160 -7.91 0.75 -14.88
N THR A 161 -8.07 0.08 -13.74
CA THR A 161 -8.99 0.53 -12.67
C THR A 161 -8.28 1.26 -11.53
N ASN A 162 -6.94 1.20 -11.48
CA ASN A 162 -6.09 1.62 -10.36
C ASN A 162 -6.46 0.92 -9.02
N ILE A 163 -7.10 -0.24 -9.10
CA ILE A 163 -7.46 -1.03 -7.92
C ILE A 163 -6.27 -1.90 -7.51
N THR A 164 -6.03 -1.95 -6.20
CA THR A 164 -4.96 -2.72 -5.57
C THR A 164 -5.52 -4.00 -4.95
N TYR A 165 -4.89 -5.13 -5.23
CA TYR A 165 -5.25 -6.46 -4.77
C TYR A 165 -4.10 -7.12 -4.00
N ARG A 166 -4.42 -8.10 -3.16
CA ARG A 166 -3.49 -9.05 -2.55
C ARG A 166 -3.93 -10.48 -2.82
N TRP A 167 -3.02 -11.45 -2.79
CA TRP A 167 -3.41 -12.86 -2.85
C TRP A 167 -4.02 -13.32 -1.51
N GLY A 168 -5.27 -13.76 -1.53
CA GLY A 168 -6.01 -14.24 -0.36
C GLY A 168 -5.89 -15.76 -0.10
N GLY A 169 -5.02 -16.46 -0.82
CA GLY A 169 -4.82 -17.92 -0.72
C GLY A 169 -5.60 -18.73 -1.76
N THR A 170 -6.81 -18.28 -2.12
CA THR A 170 -7.65 -18.92 -3.16
C THR A 170 -8.04 -17.98 -4.29
N ALA A 171 -8.06 -16.68 -4.03
CA ALA A 171 -8.41 -15.65 -5.00
C ALA A 171 -7.74 -14.33 -4.65
N TYR A 172 -7.69 -13.43 -5.64
CA TYR A 172 -7.29 -12.04 -5.42
C TYR A 172 -8.35 -11.29 -4.63
N VAL A 173 -7.92 -10.66 -3.54
CA VAL A 173 -8.76 -9.85 -2.64
C VAL A 173 -8.37 -8.40 -2.79
N GLU A 174 -9.34 -7.53 -3.07
CA GLU A 174 -9.13 -6.09 -3.14
C GLU A 174 -8.73 -5.55 -1.76
N ILE A 175 -7.69 -4.72 -1.70
CA ILE A 175 -7.18 -4.16 -0.44
C ILE A 175 -8.03 -2.97 0.03
N SER A 176 -8.48 -2.17 -0.93
CA SER A 176 -9.30 -0.98 -0.69
C SER A 176 -10.62 -1.09 -1.45
N PRO A 177 -11.47 -2.09 -1.13
CA PRO A 177 -12.77 -2.22 -1.78
C PRO A 177 -13.53 -0.91 -1.61
N SER A 178 -14.03 -0.39 -2.72
CA SER A 178 -14.87 0.81 -2.71
C SER A 178 -16.04 0.62 -1.73
N LEU A 179 -16.24 1.59 -0.84
CA LEU A 179 -17.31 1.55 0.15
C LEU A 179 -18.67 1.52 -0.55
N ALA A 180 -19.42 0.43 -0.40
CA ALA A 180 -20.76 0.34 -0.96
C ALA A 180 -21.72 1.27 -0.20
N LEU A 181 -22.37 2.20 -0.92
CA LEU A 181 -23.42 3.06 -0.38
C LEU A 181 -24.79 2.35 -0.46
N GLY A 182 -25.58 2.40 0.61
CA GLY A 182 -26.88 1.73 0.68
C GLY A 182 -27.64 1.98 1.99
N GLU A 183 -28.77 1.28 2.16
CA GLU A 183 -29.66 1.41 3.32
C GLU A 183 -29.74 0.11 4.15
N THR A 184 -28.79 -0.81 3.96
CA THR A 184 -28.69 -2.08 4.70
C THR A 184 -27.62 -2.04 5.78
N SER A 185 -27.63 -2.99 6.72
CA SER A 185 -26.62 -3.09 7.78
C SER A 185 -25.19 -3.33 7.27
N SER A 186 -25.03 -3.74 6.02
CA SER A 186 -23.73 -4.08 5.41
C SER A 186 -23.20 -2.99 4.47
N THR A 187 -23.88 -1.84 4.39
CA THR A 187 -23.54 -0.73 3.50
C THR A 187 -23.42 0.58 4.27
N ALA A 188 -22.57 1.50 3.81
CA ALA A 188 -22.53 2.84 4.38
C ALA A 188 -23.73 3.66 3.91
N TYR A 189 -24.32 4.46 4.80
CA TYR A 189 -25.41 5.35 4.43
C TYR A 189 -24.90 6.54 3.60
N SER A 190 -25.64 6.91 2.56
CA SER A 190 -25.23 7.98 1.66
C SER A 190 -25.23 9.34 2.36
N GLY A 191 -24.11 10.07 2.29
CA GLY A 191 -23.92 11.32 3.04
C GLY A 191 -24.88 12.44 2.64
N ASP A 192 -25.28 12.51 1.37
CA ASP A 192 -26.29 13.43 0.83
C ASP A 192 -27.69 13.15 1.39
N LYS A 193 -28.11 11.87 1.48
CA LYS A 193 -29.37 11.46 2.13
C LYS A 193 -29.35 11.77 3.61
N GLY A 194 -28.21 11.52 4.27
CA GLY A 194 -27.98 11.88 5.67
C GLY A 194 -28.16 13.38 5.89
N LYS A 195 -27.46 14.18 5.09
CA LYS A 195 -27.59 15.64 5.10
C LYS A 195 -29.02 16.11 4.86
N SER A 196 -29.72 15.56 3.86
CA SER A 196 -31.12 15.92 3.58
C SER A 196 -32.04 15.64 4.77
N THR A 197 -31.81 14.52 5.46
CA THR A 197 -32.58 14.16 6.66
C THR A 197 -32.27 15.10 7.81
N THR A 198 -30.98 15.36 8.08
CA THR A 198 -30.55 16.31 9.11
C THR A 198 -31.08 17.72 8.85
N ASP A 199 -31.03 18.20 7.61
CA ASP A 199 -31.55 19.52 7.23
C ASP A 199 -33.08 19.60 7.48
N LYS A 200 -33.85 18.56 7.14
CA LYS A 200 -35.28 18.48 7.45
C LYS A 200 -35.55 18.47 8.95
N VAL A 201 -34.79 17.70 9.72
CA VAL A 201 -34.90 17.67 11.19
C VAL A 201 -34.59 19.04 11.79
N ASN A 202 -33.51 19.69 11.35
CA ASN A 202 -33.15 21.03 11.80
C ASN A 202 -34.23 22.06 11.43
N ALA A 203 -34.83 21.96 10.25
CA ALA A 203 -35.92 22.84 9.83
C ALA A 203 -37.21 22.63 10.65
N ILE A 204 -37.49 21.39 11.09
CA ILE A 204 -38.58 21.09 12.02
C ILE A 204 -38.29 21.70 13.40
N ILE A 205 -37.08 21.49 13.94
CA ILE A 205 -36.65 22.03 15.25
C ILE A 205 -36.68 23.56 15.24
N ALA A 206 -36.22 24.19 14.15
CA ALA A 206 -36.25 25.63 13.96
C ALA A 206 -37.66 26.19 13.66
N GLY A 207 -38.67 25.34 13.48
CA GLY A 207 -40.04 25.74 13.17
C GLY A 207 -40.25 26.28 11.76
N THR A 208 -39.25 26.21 10.88
CA THR A 208 -39.36 26.66 9.48
C THR A 208 -40.04 25.62 8.59
N THR A 209 -40.11 24.36 9.03
CA THR A 209 -40.87 23.28 8.36
C THR A 209 -41.92 22.70 9.31
N LYS A 210 -43.18 22.65 8.86
CA LYS A 210 -44.28 22.01 9.59
C LYS A 210 -44.45 20.56 9.15
N VAL A 211 -44.64 19.64 10.09
CA VAL A 211 -44.94 18.22 9.83
C VAL A 211 -46.47 18.04 9.69
N PRO A 212 -47.03 17.83 8.48
CA PRO A 212 -48.48 17.93 8.27
C PRO A 212 -49.32 16.84 8.94
N LYS A 213 -48.70 15.70 9.30
CA LYS A 213 -49.34 14.55 9.96
C LYS A 213 -48.90 14.37 11.42
N ALA A 214 -48.35 15.40 12.06
CA ALA A 214 -48.10 15.33 13.50
C ALA A 214 -49.45 15.13 14.22
N THR A 215 -49.59 14.03 14.97
CA THR A 215 -50.82 13.65 15.69
C THR A 215 -51.32 14.76 16.64
N ASN A 216 -50.41 15.61 17.10
CA ASN A 216 -50.66 16.82 17.86
C ASN A 216 -50.05 18.03 17.12
N ALA A 217 -50.65 18.44 16.00
CA ALA A 217 -50.40 19.78 15.47
C ALA A 217 -51.06 20.78 16.42
N ASP A 218 -50.42 20.98 17.58
CA ASP A 218 -50.97 21.50 18.83
C ASP A 218 -51.44 22.95 18.80
N THR A 219 -51.54 23.60 17.64
CA THR A 219 -51.85 25.02 17.58
C THR A 219 -52.98 25.33 16.61
N VAL A 220 -54.06 25.89 17.14
CA VAL A 220 -54.99 26.73 16.37
C VAL A 220 -54.48 28.15 16.56
N ASN A 221 -54.03 28.77 15.46
CA ASN A 221 -53.56 30.16 15.47
C ASN A 221 -52.43 30.46 16.50
N GLY A 222 -51.52 29.51 16.73
CA GLY A 222 -50.36 29.69 17.61
C GLY A 222 -50.59 29.45 19.10
N LEU A 223 -51.78 28.98 19.52
CA LEU A 223 -52.09 28.68 20.92
C LEU A 223 -52.34 27.17 21.13
N THR A 224 -51.76 26.62 22.21
CA THR A 224 -51.92 25.21 22.62
C THR A 224 -53.31 24.92 23.17
N VAL A 225 -54.03 23.96 22.58
CA VAL A 225 -55.34 23.57 23.10
C VAL A 225 -55.16 22.58 24.26
N LYS A 226 -55.38 23.03 25.50
CA LYS A 226 -55.21 22.20 26.72
C LYS A 226 -56.17 21.01 26.81
N THR A 227 -57.21 20.96 25.98
CA THR A 227 -58.22 19.90 25.92
C THR A 227 -58.67 19.68 24.48
N ALA A 228 -59.05 18.46 24.11
CA ALA A 228 -59.51 18.14 22.76
C ALA A 228 -60.69 19.03 22.33
N VAL A 229 -60.60 19.61 21.13
CA VAL A 229 -61.67 20.37 20.51
C VAL A 229 -62.78 19.40 20.07
N PRO A 230 -64.06 19.59 20.47
CA PRO A 230 -65.16 18.72 20.07
C PRO A 230 -65.34 18.68 18.54
N ALA A 231 -65.84 17.56 18.01
CA ALA A 231 -65.86 17.22 16.58
C ALA A 231 -66.60 18.20 15.64
N ASN A 232 -67.21 19.28 16.13
CA ASN A 232 -67.89 20.30 15.33
C ASN A 232 -67.65 21.73 15.85
N ALA A 233 -66.57 21.97 16.60
CA ALA A 233 -66.28 23.32 17.06
C ALA A 233 -66.04 24.24 15.87
N LYS A 234 -66.92 25.22 15.70
CA LYS A 234 -66.78 26.27 14.70
C LYS A 234 -65.99 27.40 15.35
N PHE A 235 -64.70 27.51 15.05
CA PHE A 235 -63.90 28.66 15.43
C PHE A 235 -64.31 29.84 14.55
N THR A 236 -65.43 30.49 14.87
CA THR A 236 -65.73 31.78 14.28
C THR A 236 -65.04 32.83 15.13
N ASP A 237 -64.08 33.52 14.53
CA ASP A 237 -63.60 34.80 15.03
C ASP A 237 -64.76 35.80 14.97
N THR A 238 -65.62 35.74 15.97
CA THR A 238 -66.70 36.67 16.15
C THR A 238 -66.62 37.10 17.58
N VAL A 239 -65.86 38.18 17.80
CA VAL A 239 -66.14 39.11 18.89
C VAL A 239 -67.66 39.29 18.93
N TYR A 240 -68.29 38.78 19.99
CA TYR A 240 -69.73 38.89 20.17
C TYR A 240 -70.06 40.37 20.32
N THR A 241 -70.48 41.00 19.22
CA THR A 241 -71.00 42.36 19.21
C THR A 241 -72.47 42.29 19.54
N HIS A 242 -72.84 42.80 20.72
CA HIS A 242 -74.24 42.88 21.09
C HIS A 242 -74.96 43.80 20.07
N PRO A 243 -76.14 43.42 19.55
CA PRO A 243 -76.86 44.22 18.57
C PRO A 243 -77.06 45.66 19.08
N SER A 244 -76.68 46.64 18.26
CA SER A 244 -76.67 48.08 18.58
C SER A 244 -78.06 48.74 18.53
N ASN A 245 -79.12 47.92 18.59
CA ASN A 245 -80.52 48.33 18.44
C ASN A 245 -81.02 49.05 19.71
N SER A 246 -80.26 49.00 20.80
CA SER A 246 -80.65 49.57 22.09
C SER A 246 -80.30 51.04 22.15
N SER A 247 -81.21 51.90 21.70
CA SER A 247 -81.20 53.30 22.12
C SER A 247 -81.21 53.33 23.65
N SER A 248 -80.26 54.03 24.29
CA SER A 248 -80.28 54.20 25.74
C SER A 248 -81.55 54.94 26.14
N TYR A 249 -82.49 54.25 26.78
CA TYR A 249 -83.69 54.90 27.32
C TYR A 249 -83.31 55.61 28.63
N THR A 250 -83.83 56.82 28.85
CA THR A 250 -83.68 57.54 30.12
C THR A 250 -84.28 56.71 31.26
N SER A 251 -83.80 56.89 32.50
CA SER A 251 -84.39 56.20 33.65
C SER A 251 -85.89 56.54 33.79
N GLY A 252 -86.74 55.53 33.91
CA GLY A 252 -88.19 55.69 33.95
C GLY A 252 -88.94 54.36 33.85
N LEU A 253 -90.28 54.43 33.84
CA LEU A 253 -91.14 53.27 33.63
C LEU A 253 -91.51 53.18 32.14
N TYR A 254 -91.27 52.00 31.55
CA TYR A 254 -91.53 51.72 30.14
C TYR A 254 -92.35 50.45 29.98
N LYS A 255 -93.22 50.43 28.97
CA LYS A 255 -93.75 49.20 28.39
C LYS A 255 -92.81 48.75 27.27
N ILE A 256 -92.33 47.52 27.37
CA ILE A 256 -91.35 46.94 26.43
C ILE A 256 -92.01 45.90 25.54
N THR A 257 -91.50 45.79 24.32
CA THR A 257 -91.78 44.65 23.43
C THR A 257 -90.49 43.84 23.30
N VAL A 258 -90.59 42.51 23.45
CA VAL A 258 -89.47 41.59 23.29
C VAL A 258 -89.66 40.69 22.07
N ASP A 259 -88.55 40.23 21.48
CA ASP A 259 -88.59 39.18 20.46
C ASP A 259 -88.77 37.78 21.09
N LYS A 260 -88.84 36.73 20.24
CA LYS A 260 -88.97 35.34 20.70
C LYS A 260 -87.75 34.81 21.48
N TYR A 261 -86.65 35.55 21.50
CA TYR A 261 -85.40 35.21 22.17
C TYR A 261 -85.18 36.02 23.46
N GLY A 262 -86.09 36.94 23.80
CA GLY A 262 -86.05 37.75 25.01
C GLY A 262 -85.33 39.10 24.88
N HIS A 263 -84.94 39.53 23.66
CA HIS A 263 -84.32 40.84 23.47
C HIS A 263 -85.38 41.94 23.40
N VAL A 264 -85.12 43.07 24.06
CA VAL A 264 -85.97 44.26 23.95
C VAL A 264 -85.81 44.87 22.54
N ILE A 265 -86.92 45.00 21.82
CA ILE A 265 -86.96 45.55 20.44
C ILE A 265 -87.71 46.88 20.34
N SER A 266 -88.44 47.28 21.38
CA SER A 266 -89.11 48.59 21.47
C SER A 266 -89.41 48.93 22.93
N ALA A 267 -89.36 50.21 23.27
CA ALA A 267 -89.79 50.72 24.57
C ALA A 267 -90.59 52.01 24.40
N VAL A 268 -91.74 52.11 25.06
CA VAL A 268 -92.60 53.30 25.10
C VAL A 268 -92.80 53.72 26.56
N ALA A 269 -92.67 55.01 26.87
CA ALA A 269 -92.87 55.49 28.23
C ALA A 269 -94.31 55.21 28.72
N VAL A 270 -94.44 54.78 29.96
CA VAL A 270 -95.75 54.56 30.60
C VAL A 270 -96.45 55.89 30.79
N GLN A 271 -97.71 55.99 30.33
CA GLN A 271 -98.55 57.17 30.51
C GLN A 271 -99.54 57.00 31.68
N LYS A 272 -100.09 58.11 32.18
CA LYS A 272 -101.13 58.09 33.22
C LYS A 272 -102.32 57.19 32.87
N ALA A 273 -102.69 57.17 31.59
CA ALA A 273 -103.74 56.30 31.06
C ALA A 273 -103.42 54.80 31.21
N ASP A 274 -102.14 54.40 31.01
CA ASP A 274 -101.71 53.02 31.17
C ASP A 274 -101.89 52.55 32.62
N ILE A 275 -101.67 53.43 33.59
CA ILE A 275 -101.85 53.14 35.02
C ILE A 275 -103.34 53.09 35.39
N THR A 276 -104.14 54.05 34.93
CA THR A 276 -105.59 54.06 35.22
C THR A 276 -106.33 52.88 34.59
N ASN A 277 -105.88 52.40 33.43
CA ASN A 277 -106.45 51.21 32.78
C ASN A 277 -106.18 49.91 33.55
N LEU A 278 -105.17 49.87 34.42
CA LEU A 278 -104.95 48.75 35.35
C LEU A 278 -105.87 48.81 36.58
N GLY A 279 -106.82 49.75 36.61
CA GLY A 279 -107.75 49.93 37.73
C GLY A 279 -107.15 50.68 38.92
N ILE A 280 -105.94 51.22 38.78
CA ILE A 280 -105.28 52.01 39.81
C ILE A 280 -105.75 53.47 39.66
N PRO A 281 -106.26 54.12 40.73
CA PRO A 281 -106.68 55.51 40.67
C PRO A 281 -105.56 56.45 40.20
N GLY A 282 -105.88 57.35 39.27
CA GLY A 282 -104.92 58.31 38.69
C GLY A 282 -104.59 59.50 39.61
N SER A 283 -105.19 59.57 40.78
CA SER A 283 -104.97 60.58 41.81
C SER A 283 -105.07 59.93 43.19
N VAL A 284 -104.47 60.58 44.19
CA VAL A 284 -104.65 60.17 45.59
C VAL A 284 -106.15 60.18 45.89
N ILE A 285 -106.68 59.05 46.35
CA ILE A 285 -108.05 58.97 46.87
C ILE A 285 -108.05 59.71 48.21
N THR A 286 -108.77 60.83 48.29
CA THR A 286 -108.86 61.62 49.53
C THR A 286 -110.22 61.51 50.21
N SER A 287 -111.16 60.78 49.60
CA SER A 287 -112.52 60.58 50.13
C SER A 287 -113.10 59.19 49.84
N ALA A 288 -113.99 58.72 50.72
CA ALA A 288 -114.75 57.49 50.52
C ALA A 288 -115.72 57.53 49.32
N SER A 289 -116.12 58.72 48.85
CA SER A 289 -116.87 58.90 47.60
C SER A 289 -116.10 58.44 46.36
N GLU A 290 -114.78 58.42 46.42
CA GLU A 290 -113.92 58.14 45.27
C GLU A 290 -113.54 56.64 45.19
N ILE A 291 -113.77 55.87 46.26
CA ILE A 291 -113.52 54.44 46.31
C ILE A 291 -114.71 53.70 45.72
N LYS A 292 -114.52 53.01 44.60
CA LYS A 292 -115.53 52.10 44.05
C LYS A 292 -115.35 50.69 44.62
N LEU A 293 -116.43 50.12 45.14
CA LEU A 293 -116.51 48.71 45.48
C LEU A 293 -116.59 47.87 44.19
N ALA A 294 -116.32 46.56 44.29
CA ALA A 294 -116.47 45.64 43.16
C ALA A 294 -117.88 45.66 42.54
N SER A 295 -118.89 46.08 43.31
CA SER A 295 -120.27 46.31 42.87
C SER A 295 -120.47 47.55 41.99
N GLY A 296 -119.42 48.36 41.78
CA GLY A 296 -119.49 49.62 41.03
C GLY A 296 -120.02 50.82 41.83
N LYS A 297 -120.62 50.60 43.01
CA LYS A 297 -121.04 51.66 43.95
C LYS A 297 -119.85 52.30 44.64
N THR A 298 -119.96 53.57 45.01
CA THR A 298 -118.95 54.20 45.87
C THR A 298 -119.10 53.68 47.31
N VAL A 299 -118.00 53.64 48.07
CA VAL A 299 -118.04 53.25 49.48
C VAL A 299 -118.97 54.18 50.26
N GLU A 300 -118.97 55.47 49.94
CA GLU A 300 -119.91 56.42 50.53
C GLU A 300 -121.38 56.07 50.25
N THR A 301 -121.74 55.74 49.01
CA THR A 301 -123.10 55.28 48.69
C THR A 301 -123.46 54.00 49.44
N ALA A 302 -122.54 53.04 49.53
CA ALA A 302 -122.78 51.80 50.27
C ALA A 302 -122.94 52.03 51.78
N ILE A 303 -122.13 52.90 52.38
CA ILE A 303 -122.24 53.28 53.80
C ILE A 303 -123.58 53.98 54.06
N ASN A 304 -123.98 54.91 53.19
CA ASN A 304 -125.25 55.62 53.32
C ASN A 304 -126.47 54.69 53.14
N GLU A 305 -126.40 53.71 52.24
CA GLU A 305 -127.44 52.67 52.12
C GLU A 305 -127.52 51.81 53.39
N ILE A 306 -126.39 51.39 53.97
CA ILE A 306 -126.34 50.63 55.23
C ILE A 306 -126.91 51.45 56.38
N LEU A 307 -126.51 52.72 56.52
CA LEU A 307 -127.04 53.64 57.53
C LEU A 307 -128.56 53.81 57.39
N SER A 308 -129.08 53.96 56.16
CA SER A 308 -130.52 54.07 55.92
C SER A 308 -131.29 52.80 56.32
N VAL A 309 -130.70 51.61 56.10
CA VAL A 309 -131.30 50.34 56.55
C VAL A 309 -131.26 50.22 58.07
N LEU A 310 -130.16 50.62 58.72
CA LEU A 310 -130.02 50.62 60.18
C LEU A 310 -130.99 51.60 60.84
N GLU A 311 -131.14 52.82 60.32
CA GLU A 311 -132.11 53.79 60.83
C GLU A 311 -133.54 53.23 60.76
N LYS A 312 -133.93 52.61 59.64
CA LYS A 312 -135.25 51.96 59.53
C LYS A 312 -135.45 50.80 60.51
N ALA A 313 -134.38 50.08 60.86
CA ALA A 313 -134.45 48.97 61.82
C ALA A 313 -134.60 49.47 63.28
N VAL A 314 -134.06 50.64 63.63
CA VAL A 314 -134.14 51.20 64.99
C VAL A 314 -135.53 51.75 65.32
N PHE A 315 -136.33 52.17 64.34
CA PHE A 315 -137.67 52.73 64.57
C PHE A 315 -138.83 51.70 64.57
N TYR A 316 -138.54 50.40 64.46
CA TYR A 316 -139.58 49.37 64.38
C TYR A 316 -139.85 48.60 65.70
N ASP A 317 -139.11 48.87 66.77
CA ASP A 317 -139.21 48.10 68.04
C ASP A 317 -140.22 48.69 69.07
N ASP A 318 -140.56 49.99 69.00
CA ASP A 318 -141.41 50.64 70.01
C ASP A 318 -142.93 50.57 69.73
N SER A 319 -143.42 49.53 69.05
CA SER A 319 -144.87 49.35 68.78
C SER A 319 -145.47 48.05 69.31
N VAL A 320 -145.13 47.66 70.54
CA VAL A 320 -145.88 46.65 71.30
C VAL A 320 -145.73 46.86 72.81
N GLY A 321 -146.79 47.34 73.47
CA GLY A 321 -146.89 47.43 74.93
C GLY A 321 -147.74 48.59 75.43
#